data_AF-A0A9N9G6B8-F1
#
_entry.id   AF-A0A9N9G6B8-F1
#
_cell.length_a   1.000
_cell.length_b   1.000
_cell.length_c   1.000
_cell.angle_alpha   90.00
_cell.angle_beta   90.00
_cell.angle_gamma   90.00
#
_symmetry.space_group_name_H-M   'P 1'
#
loop_
_entity.id
_entity.type
_entity.pdbx_description
1 polymer ?
#
loop_
_entity_poly.entity_id
_entity_poly.type
_entity_poly.pdbx_seq_one_letter_code
_entity_poly.pdbx_strand_id
1 'polypeptide(L)'
;MSTLHLNAKDYWNKDMNRWNVNDWDIYIIKQDPKITKMQCHKLLSAELKRMKLKFTNDHPVYQRVERVQYMLKRIQKDKFNIRLWKNLKERNEKE
;
A
#
# COMPACT_ATOMS: atom_id res chain seq x y z
N MET A 1 -19.15 8.29 5.75
CA MET A 1 -17.74 8.08 5.40
C MET A 1 -17.54 6.59 5.19
N SER A 2 -17.39 6.14 3.95
CA SER A 2 -17.25 4.71 3.63
C SER A 2 -15.94 4.19 4.21
N THR A 3 -16.04 3.40 5.28
CA THR A 3 -14.94 2.61 5.82
C THR A 3 -14.54 1.63 4.72
N LEU A 4 -13.48 1.95 3.98
CA LEU A 4 -12.92 1.09 2.95
C LEU A 4 -12.34 -0.15 3.65
N HIS A 5 -13.19 -1.10 4.06
CA HIS A 5 -12.82 -2.46 4.40
C HIS A 5 -12.55 -3.19 3.08
N LEU A 6 -11.53 -2.74 2.34
CA LEU A 6 -10.93 -3.55 1.31
C LEU A 6 -10.19 -4.66 2.04
N ASN A 7 -10.86 -5.79 2.19
CA ASN A 7 -10.22 -7.04 2.56
C ASN A 7 -9.31 -7.39 1.38
N ALA A 8 -8.10 -6.81 1.33
CA ALA A 8 -7.14 -6.89 0.23
C ALA A 8 -6.48 -8.27 0.16
N LYS A 9 -7.29 -9.31 0.32
CA LYS A 9 -6.93 -10.72 0.41
C LYS A 9 -6.12 -11.14 -0.82
N ASP A 10 -6.50 -10.68 -2.00
CA ASP A 10 -5.79 -10.97 -3.24
C ASP A 10 -4.38 -10.37 -3.30
N TYR A 11 -4.18 -9.21 -2.67
CA TYR A 11 -2.86 -8.61 -2.56
C TYR A 11 -2.00 -9.39 -1.56
N TRP A 12 -2.54 -9.69 -0.38
CA TRP A 12 -1.81 -10.36 0.70
C TRP A 12 -1.58 -11.85 0.46
N ASN A 13 -2.37 -12.50 -0.38
CA ASN A 13 -2.15 -13.89 -0.80
C ASN A 13 -0.99 -14.05 -1.80
N LYS A 14 -0.47 -12.96 -2.37
CA LYS A 14 0.76 -13.00 -3.17
C LYS A 14 1.94 -13.39 -2.31
N ASP A 15 2.97 -13.94 -2.95
CA ASP A 15 4.29 -14.14 -2.32
C ASP A 15 4.70 -12.88 -1.54
N MET A 16 4.95 -13.06 -0.24
CA MET A 16 5.29 -11.97 0.67
C MET A 16 6.52 -11.20 0.20
N ASN A 17 7.44 -11.83 -0.53
CA ASN A 17 8.62 -11.17 -1.10
C ASN A 17 8.24 -10.10 -2.13
N ARG A 18 7.05 -10.19 -2.74
CA ARG A 18 6.55 -9.19 -3.69
C ARG A 18 5.88 -7.99 -3.01
N TRP A 19 5.56 -8.05 -1.72
CA TRP A 19 4.86 -6.95 -1.05
C TRP A 19 5.68 -5.66 -1.03
N ASN A 20 5.21 -4.60 -1.65
CA ASN A 20 5.87 -3.30 -1.59
C ASN A 20 4.84 -2.18 -1.77
N VAL A 21 5.26 -0.95 -1.52
CA VAL A 21 4.34 0.21 -1.52
C VAL A 21 3.83 0.51 -2.93
N ASN A 22 4.67 0.33 -3.96
CA ASN A 22 4.28 0.62 -5.34
C ASN A 22 3.22 -0.35 -5.85
N ASP A 23 3.42 -1.64 -5.61
CA ASP A 23 2.44 -2.66 -6.00
C ASP A 23 1.13 -2.55 -5.22
N TRP A 24 1.21 -2.14 -3.95
CA TRP A 24 0.03 -1.80 -3.16
C TRP A 24 -0.72 -0.61 -3.77
N ASP A 25 -0.01 0.49 -4.07
CA ASP A 25 -0.60 1.68 -4.66
C ASP A 25 -1.27 1.36 -5.99
N ILE A 26 -0.61 0.58 -6.87
CA ILE A 26 -1.18 0.13 -8.15
C ILE A 26 -2.43 -0.74 -7.91
N TYR A 27 -2.38 -1.68 -6.96
CA TYR A 27 -3.52 -2.52 -6.63
C TYR A 27 -4.72 -1.69 -6.19
N ILE A 28 -4.52 -0.74 -5.28
CA ILE A 28 -5.60 0.08 -4.74
C ILE A 28 -6.15 1.06 -5.79
N ILE A 29 -5.31 1.70 -6.60
CA ILE A 29 -5.75 2.59 -7.69
C ILE A 29 -6.65 1.84 -8.68
N LYS A 30 -6.38 0.56 -8.96
CA LYS A 30 -7.24 -0.25 -9.83
C LYS A 30 -8.62 -0.52 -9.23
N GLN A 31 -8.72 -0.59 -7.90
CA GLN A 31 -9.98 -0.81 -7.19
C GLN A 31 -10.75 0.50 -6.97
N ASP A 32 -10.04 1.59 -6.71
CA ASP A 32 -10.58 2.93 -6.51
C ASP A 32 -9.70 3.96 -7.22
N PRO A 33 -10.03 4.33 -8.48
CA PRO A 33 -9.28 5.33 -9.25
C PRO A 33 -9.30 6.74 -8.64
N LYS A 34 -10.25 7.02 -7.74
CA LYS A 34 -10.42 8.33 -7.09
C LYS A 34 -9.66 8.42 -5.77
N ILE A 35 -9.03 7.34 -5.32
CA ILE A 35 -8.31 7.32 -4.06
C ILE A 35 -7.13 8.30 -4.08
N THR A 36 -6.96 9.03 -2.97
CA THR A 36 -5.78 9.88 -2.81
C THR A 36 -4.59 9.06 -2.32
N LYS A 37 -3.38 9.52 -2.66
CA LYS A 37 -2.12 8.96 -2.14
C LYS A 37 -2.13 8.80 -0.62
N MET A 38 -2.58 9.83 0.08
CA MET A 38 -2.68 9.83 1.53
C MET A 38 -3.62 8.73 2.05
N GLN A 39 -4.80 8.55 1.44
CA GLN A 39 -5.73 7.49 1.82
C GLN A 39 -5.12 6.11 1.55
N CYS A 40 -4.51 5.91 0.39
CA CYS A 40 -3.86 4.65 0.03
C CYS A 40 -2.77 4.24 1.04
N HIS A 41 -1.93 5.20 1.44
CA HIS A 41 -0.84 4.98 2.40
C HIS A 41 -1.35 4.80 3.84
N LYS A 42 -2.44 5.48 4.21
CA LYS A 42 -3.13 5.24 5.50
C LYS A 42 -3.70 3.82 5.56
N LEU A 43 -4.33 3.34 4.49
CA LEU A 43 -4.83 1.97 4.40
C LEU A 43 -3.70 0.95 4.55
N LEU A 44 -2.61 1.11 3.80
CA LEU A 44 -1.44 0.23 3.92
C LEU A 44 -0.91 0.20 5.35
N SER A 45 -0.73 1.36 5.97
CA SER A 45 -0.24 1.47 7.34
C SER A 45 -1.14 0.73 8.34
N ALA A 46 -2.47 0.83 8.18
CA ALA A 46 -3.44 0.16 9.03
C ALA A 46 -3.44 -1.37 8.83
N GLU A 47 -3.32 -1.84 7.60
CA GLU A 47 -3.18 -3.28 7.27
C GLU A 47 -1.90 -3.86 7.88
N LEU A 48 -0.76 -3.19 7.67
CA LEU A 48 0.54 -3.63 8.21
C LEU A 48 0.52 -3.68 9.75
N LYS A 49 -0.10 -2.70 10.42
CA LYS A 49 -0.28 -2.74 11.88
C LYS A 49 -1.11 -3.96 12.32
N ARG A 50 -2.22 -4.24 11.64
CA ARG A 50 -3.05 -5.42 11.93
C ARG A 50 -2.29 -6.72 11.72
N MET A 51 -1.43 -6.81 10.70
CA MET A 51 -0.59 -7.98 10.48
C MET A 51 0.44 -8.17 11.60
N LYS A 52 1.12 -7.10 12.06
CA LYS A 52 2.07 -7.22 13.19
C LYS A 52 1.43 -7.75 14.46
N LEU A 53 0.15 -7.47 14.70
CA LEU A 53 -0.58 -7.99 15.87
C LEU A 53 -0.91 -9.48 15.77
N LYS A 54 -0.89 -10.06 14.57
CA LYS A 54 -1.23 -11.48 14.33
C LYS A 54 -0.04 -12.41 14.34
N PHE A 55 1.18 -11.89 14.18
CA PHE A 55 2.39 -12.68 14.04
C PHE A 55 3.41 -12.28 15.10
N THR A 56 4.12 -13.27 15.63
CA THR A 56 5.27 -13.06 16.51
C THR A 56 6.44 -12.44 15.73
N ASN A 57 7.37 -11.83 16.44
CA ASN A 57 8.49 -11.07 15.85
C ASN A 57 9.50 -11.92 15.06
N ASP A 58 9.62 -13.20 15.40
CA ASP A 58 10.43 -14.21 14.71
C ASP A 58 9.78 -14.71 13.40
N HIS A 59 8.48 -14.48 13.23
CA HIS A 59 7.76 -14.93 12.05
C HIS A 59 8.21 -14.17 10.77
N PRO A 60 8.47 -14.85 9.64
CA PRO A 60 8.92 -14.19 8.41
C PRO A 60 7.99 -13.08 7.91
N VAL A 61 6.68 -13.26 8.09
CA VAL A 61 5.67 -12.22 7.75
C VAL A 61 5.86 -10.97 8.59
N TYR A 62 6.17 -11.09 9.88
CA TYR A 62 6.42 -9.93 10.74
C TYR A 62 7.63 -9.13 10.23
N GLN A 63 8.75 -9.82 9.95
CA GLN A 63 9.95 -9.20 9.37
C GLN A 63 9.64 -8.53 8.02
N ARG A 64 8.83 -9.18 7.18
CA ARG A 64 8.45 -8.62 5.88
C ARG A 64 7.59 -7.37 6.04
N VAL A 65 6.64 -7.38 6.97
CA VAL A 65 5.79 -6.24 7.29
C VAL A 65 6.64 -5.06 7.76
N GLU A 66 7.64 -5.27 8.61
CA GLU A 66 8.57 -4.21 9.04
C GLU A 66 9.34 -3.61 7.85
N ARG A 67 9.81 -4.46 6.92
CA ARG A 67 10.44 -3.98 5.68
C ARG A 67 9.49 -3.11 4.86
N VAL A 68 8.22 -3.50 4.71
CA VAL A 68 7.24 -2.69 3.96
C VAL A 68 6.92 -1.38 4.70
N GLN A 69 6.81 -1.39 6.03
CA GLN A 69 6.65 -0.17 6.83
C GLN A 69 7.83 0.78 6.64
N TYR A 70 9.05 0.25 6.59
CA TYR A 70 10.24 1.03 6.30
C TYR A 70 10.22 1.63 4.88
N MET A 71 9.82 0.84 3.88
CA MET A 71 9.62 1.31 2.51
C MET A 71 8.58 2.44 2.45
N LEU A 72 7.46 2.30 3.16
CA LEU A 72 6.39 3.30 3.23
C LEU A 72 6.89 4.64 3.79
N LYS A 73 7.72 4.62 4.83
CA LYS A 73 8.34 5.84 5.40
C LYS A 73 9.28 6.55 4.41
N ARG A 74 9.89 5.80 3.48
CA ARG A 74 10.86 6.32 2.51
C ARG A 74 10.29 6.56 1.11
N ILE A 75 9.04 6.19 0.87
CA ILE A 75 8.42 6.19 -0.46
C ILE A 75 8.38 7.59 -1.11
N GLN A 76 8.42 8.64 -0.31
CA GLN A 76 8.50 10.02 -0.79
C GLN A 76 9.73 10.32 -1.65
N LYS A 77 10.80 9.50 -1.57
CA LYS A 77 12.01 9.61 -2.39
C LYS A 77 12.00 8.65 -3.60
N ASP A 78 10.99 7.79 -3.71
CA ASP A 78 10.90 6.79 -4.76
C ASP A 78 10.41 7.43 -6.07
N LYS A 79 11.29 7.48 -7.08
CA LYS A 79 11.02 8.14 -8.37
C LYS A 79 9.84 7.50 -9.11
N PHE A 80 9.67 6.18 -8.99
CA PHE A 80 8.56 5.48 -9.63
C PHE A 80 7.23 5.85 -8.97
N ASN A 81 7.17 5.84 -7.64
CA ASN A 81 5.99 6.21 -6.87
C ASN A 81 5.58 7.66 -7.13
N ILE A 82 6.55 8.59 -7.17
CA ILE A 82 6.30 9.99 -7.50
C ILE A 82 5.64 10.09 -8.88
N ARG A 83 6.19 9.39 -9.88
CA ARG A 83 5.66 9.40 -11.25
C ARG A 83 4.27 8.77 -11.33
N LEU A 84 4.04 7.65 -10.64
CA LEU A 84 2.74 6.97 -10.57
C LEU A 84 1.63 7.93 -10.12
N TRP A 85 1.85 8.60 -8.99
CA TRP A 85 0.83 9.50 -8.42
C TRP A 85 0.70 10.82 -9.18
N LYS A 86 1.77 11.31 -9.80
CA LYS A 86 1.70 12.48 -10.70
C LYS A 86 0.81 12.18 -11.90
N ASN A 87 1.04 11.04 -12.55
CA ASN A 87 0.25 10.62 -13.72
C ASN A 87 -1.22 10.40 -13.38
N LEU A 88 -1.53 9.85 -12.20
CA LEU A 88 -2.92 9.67 -11.76
C LEU A 88 -3.62 11.03 -11.57
N LYS A 89 -2.93 11.98 -10.92
CA LYS A 89 -3.45 13.34 -10.71
C LYS A 89 -3.76 14.03 -12.05
N GLU A 90 -2.84 13.96 -13.01
CA GLU A 90 -3.03 14.56 -14.35
C GLU A 90 -4.17 13.93 -15.15
N ARG A 91 -4.49 12.64 -14.92
CA ARG A 91 -5.67 12.00 -15.53
C ARG A 91 -6.97 12.52 -14.92
N ASN A 92 -7.03 12.58 -13.60
CA ASN A 92 -8.23 13.00 -12.88
C ASN A 92 -8.56 14.50 -13.07
N GLU A 93 -7.60 15.33 -13.51
CA GLU A 93 -7.80 16.75 -13.84
C GLU A 93 -8.26 16.99 -15.28
N LYS A 94 -8.25 15.96 -16.15
CA LYS A 94 -8.63 16.03 -17.56
C LYS A 94 -10.03 15.47 -17.86
N GLU A 95 -10.65 14.81 -16.89
CA GLU A 95 -12.01 14.25 -16.93
C GLU A 95 -12.99 15.18 -16.21
#